data_AF-A0A1I6HIG2-F1
#
_entry.id   AF-A0A1I6HIG2-F1
#
_cell.length_a   1.000
_cell.length_b   1.000
_cell.length_c   1.000
_cell.angle_alpha   90.00
_cell.angle_beta   90.00
_cell.angle_gamma   90.00
#
_symmetry.space_group_name_H-M   'P 1'
#
loop_
_entity.id
_entity.type
_entity.pdbx_description
1 polymer ?
#
loop_
_entity_poly.entity_id
_entity_poly.type
_entity_poly.pdbx_seq_one_letter_code
_entity_poly.pdbx_strand_id
1 'polypeptide(L)'
;MELSGYAFDRVCDVEPDRTDRGVLDVSVPQPEYARRDEKAVHDHGWGPFCTFDVPDDGTRRPGVYAVVVADEVTYVGETADLYERFANGYGRISPANCFEGGQGTNCRLNTEIFHAARAGDRVTVFLHATDDFDGTDEENRTLRRLIKGDVLEARSPAWNLTGADDEREGDGGGADAGDGGGDETDGDNETDRGGETDGGPDSPTTEPDRGVDARGDTDRLTDEFAGLYDYLVNHDRDRVERTFAELEVVVDDALPTQARRWRRWWTNDAATHPHARAWLAAGYEVTDVSLQEGRIAFERSESTARDATPRASPRRRE
;
A
#
# COMPACT_ATOMS: atom_id res chain seq x y z
N MET A 1 16.92 -0.90 -4.30
CA MET A 1 16.47 -2.05 -3.49
C MET A 1 15.23 -2.65 -4.12
N GLU A 2 14.81 -3.86 -3.73
CA GLU A 2 13.58 -4.46 -4.23
C GLU A 2 12.60 -4.67 -3.06
N LEU A 3 11.36 -4.25 -3.22
CA LEU A 3 10.30 -4.33 -2.21
C LEU A 3 9.05 -4.91 -2.87
N SER A 4 8.59 -6.06 -2.42
CA SER A 4 7.41 -6.75 -2.97
C SER A 4 7.46 -6.88 -4.51
N GLY A 5 8.64 -7.22 -5.04
CA GLY A 5 8.91 -7.35 -6.49
C GLY A 5 9.08 -6.03 -7.25
N TYR A 6 8.83 -4.88 -6.62
CA TYR A 6 9.03 -3.59 -7.24
C TYR A 6 10.46 -3.06 -7.02
N ALA A 7 11.07 -2.55 -8.07
CA ALA A 7 12.39 -1.92 -8.01
C ALA A 7 12.29 -0.49 -7.47
N PHE A 8 13.00 -0.21 -6.37
CA PHE A 8 13.09 1.09 -5.72
C PHE A 8 14.50 1.65 -5.89
N ASP A 9 14.64 2.72 -6.66
CA ASP A 9 15.91 3.40 -6.88
C ASP A 9 16.25 4.30 -5.69
N ARG A 10 17.52 4.32 -5.29
CA ARG A 10 17.99 5.19 -4.21
C ARG A 10 17.98 6.64 -4.70
N VAL A 11 17.34 7.53 -3.95
CA VAL A 11 17.27 8.96 -4.24
C VAL A 11 18.42 9.69 -3.54
N CYS A 12 18.36 9.79 -2.21
CA CYS A 12 19.37 10.49 -1.41
C CYS A 12 19.37 10.00 0.04
N ASP A 13 20.42 10.35 0.78
CA ASP A 13 20.34 10.37 2.24
C ASP A 13 19.77 11.73 2.64
N VAL A 14 18.87 11.74 3.62
CA VAL A 14 18.28 12.97 4.16
C VAL A 14 19.27 13.57 5.14
N GLU A 15 19.68 14.80 4.87
CA GLU A 15 20.63 15.54 5.70
C GLU A 15 19.95 16.80 6.24
N PRO A 16 19.47 16.79 7.49
CA PRO A 16 18.86 17.99 8.06
C PRO A 16 19.88 19.07 8.37
N ASP A 17 19.43 20.32 8.23
CA ASP A 17 20.20 21.52 8.47
C ASP A 17 20.80 21.53 9.87
N ARG A 18 22.03 22.05 9.96
CA ARG A 18 22.78 22.15 11.20
C ARG A 18 23.25 23.57 11.43
N THR A 19 23.21 23.99 12.68
CA THR A 19 23.84 25.23 13.15
C THR A 19 25.35 25.22 12.88
N ASP A 20 26.02 26.38 12.97
CA ASP A 20 27.48 26.51 12.84
C ASP A 20 28.28 25.63 13.83
N ARG A 21 27.62 25.16 14.92
CA ARG A 21 28.21 24.26 15.91
C ARG A 21 28.00 22.77 15.59
N GLY A 22 27.42 22.45 14.43
CA GLY A 22 27.15 21.09 13.98
C GLY A 22 25.96 20.41 14.67
N VAL A 23 25.19 21.14 15.48
CA VAL A 23 23.95 20.65 16.11
C VAL A 23 22.80 20.82 15.13
N LEU A 24 21.90 19.83 15.04
CA LEU A 24 20.67 19.92 14.23
C LEU A 24 19.91 21.21 14.56
N ASP A 25 19.57 21.96 13.52
CA ASP A 25 18.79 23.17 13.66
C ASP A 25 17.32 22.83 13.87
N VAL A 26 16.68 23.47 14.86
CA VAL A 26 15.30 23.17 15.27
C VAL A 26 14.39 24.26 14.71
N SER A 27 13.41 23.85 13.91
CA SER A 27 12.38 24.72 13.37
C SER A 27 11.16 24.79 14.29
N VAL A 28 10.61 26.00 14.46
CA VAL A 28 9.44 26.29 15.30
C VAL A 28 8.44 27.13 14.49
N PRO A 29 7.64 26.52 13.60
CA PRO A 29 6.81 27.22 12.61
C PRO A 29 5.50 27.79 13.20
N GLN A 30 5.04 27.31 14.35
CA GLN A 30 3.73 27.65 14.94
C GLN A 30 3.46 29.17 15.09
N PRO A 31 4.43 30.01 15.52
CA PRO A 31 4.22 31.45 15.66
C PRO A 31 3.86 32.17 14.36
N GLU A 32 4.27 31.62 13.21
CA GLU A 32 4.03 32.19 11.88
C GLU A 32 2.60 31.94 11.38
N TYR A 33 1.83 31.06 12.04
CA TYR A 33 0.45 30.81 11.65
C TYR A 33 -0.46 31.96 12.09
N ALA A 34 -1.08 32.63 11.12
CA ALA A 34 -1.93 33.81 11.37
C ALA A 34 -3.12 33.51 12.30
N ARG A 35 -3.68 32.29 12.23
CA ARG A 35 -4.84 31.83 13.00
C ARG A 35 -4.44 30.96 14.20
N ARG A 36 -3.21 31.07 14.70
CA ARG A 36 -2.70 30.26 15.82
C ARG A 36 -3.51 30.41 17.11
N ASP A 37 -4.21 31.54 17.27
CA ASP A 37 -5.03 31.83 18.44
C ASP A 37 -6.48 31.28 18.29
N GLU A 38 -6.83 30.74 17.11
CA GLU A 38 -8.16 30.21 16.79
C GLU A 38 -8.26 28.68 16.88
N LYS A 39 -7.13 27.98 16.84
CA LYS A 39 -7.05 26.51 16.77
C LYS A 39 -6.04 25.98 17.78
N ALA A 40 -6.29 24.79 18.33
CA ALA A 40 -5.29 24.12 19.14
C ALA A 40 -4.18 23.51 18.27
N VAL A 41 -2.98 23.38 18.85
CA VAL A 41 -1.88 22.60 18.27
C VAL A 41 -2.17 21.13 18.55
N HIS A 42 -2.17 20.28 17.53
CA HIS A 42 -2.42 18.85 17.70
C HIS A 42 -1.16 18.14 18.24
N ASP A 43 -1.26 16.83 18.54
CA ASP A 43 -0.21 16.09 19.27
C ASP A 43 1.17 16.12 18.60
N HIS A 44 1.23 15.96 17.28
CA HIS A 44 2.49 16.09 16.53
C HIS A 44 2.90 17.53 16.18
N GLY A 45 2.05 18.51 16.47
CA GLY A 45 2.19 19.89 16.00
C GLY A 45 3.25 20.69 16.74
N TRP A 46 3.76 20.19 17.86
CA TRP A 46 4.81 20.84 18.65
C TRP A 46 6.24 20.51 18.20
N GLY A 47 6.43 19.48 17.38
CA GLY A 47 7.74 19.00 16.97
C GLY A 47 8.45 18.17 18.04
N PRO A 48 9.80 18.11 18.06
CA PRO A 48 10.75 18.99 17.36
C PRO A 48 10.76 18.81 15.84
N PHE A 49 10.93 19.91 15.11
CA PHE A 49 11.09 19.85 13.64
C PHE A 49 12.51 20.18 13.20
N CYS A 50 12.96 19.59 12.10
CA CYS A 50 14.14 20.01 11.35
C CYS A 50 13.76 20.60 10.00
N THR A 51 14.73 21.22 9.33
CA THR A 51 14.64 21.54 7.90
C THR A 51 15.60 20.65 7.11
N PHE A 52 15.16 20.15 5.96
CA PHE A 52 15.97 19.35 5.03
C PHE A 52 15.40 19.48 3.62
N ASP A 53 16.15 19.00 2.64
CA ASP A 53 15.75 19.00 1.23
C ASP A 53 16.09 17.66 0.55
N VAL A 54 15.58 17.46 -0.65
CA VAL A 54 15.95 16.37 -1.56
C VAL A 54 16.43 16.95 -2.90
N PRO A 55 17.23 16.23 -3.70
CA PRO A 55 17.67 16.72 -5.00
C PRO A 55 16.47 17.06 -5.90
N ASP A 56 16.50 18.19 -6.60
CA ASP A 56 15.47 18.58 -7.58
C ASP A 56 15.53 17.71 -8.85
N ASP A 57 16.75 17.38 -9.28
CA ASP A 57 16.99 16.56 -10.47
C ASP A 57 16.58 15.10 -10.22
N GLY A 58 15.77 14.55 -11.14
CA GLY A 58 15.31 13.16 -11.09
C GLY A 58 14.21 12.83 -10.07
N THR A 59 13.71 13.81 -9.30
CA THR A 59 12.68 13.59 -8.25
C THR A 59 11.32 14.23 -8.56
N ARG A 60 11.20 15.11 -9.57
CA ARG A 60 9.92 15.65 -10.04
C ARG A 60 9.09 14.64 -10.84
N ARG A 61 8.78 13.51 -10.23
CA ARG A 61 8.13 12.36 -10.86
C ARG A 61 7.16 11.68 -9.90
N PRO A 62 6.03 11.14 -10.40
CA PRO A 62 5.12 10.33 -9.59
C PRO A 62 5.77 9.00 -9.20
N GLY A 63 5.34 8.46 -8.07
CA GLY A 63 5.74 7.11 -7.67
C GLY A 63 5.33 6.75 -6.25
N VAL A 64 5.86 5.62 -5.79
CA VAL A 64 5.83 5.18 -4.39
C VAL A 64 7.23 5.34 -3.82
N TYR A 65 7.34 6.00 -2.68
CA TYR A 65 8.62 6.19 -2.00
C TYR A 65 8.66 5.42 -0.68
N ALA A 66 9.88 5.03 -0.30
CA ALA A 66 10.17 4.41 0.97
C ALA A 66 11.22 5.24 1.72
N VAL A 67 10.97 5.50 3.00
CA VAL A 67 11.97 6.02 3.95
C VAL A 67 12.56 4.83 4.67
N VAL A 68 13.89 4.75 4.64
CA VAL A 68 14.67 3.66 5.23
C VAL A 68 15.58 4.25 6.28
N VAL A 69 15.53 3.71 7.50
CA VAL A 69 16.40 4.11 8.61
C VAL A 69 17.20 2.90 9.05
N ALA A 70 18.52 3.04 9.13
CA ALA A 70 19.42 1.94 9.53
C ALA A 70 19.16 0.63 8.75
N ASP A 71 18.86 0.75 7.45
CA ASP A 71 18.56 -0.35 6.51
C ASP A 71 17.21 -1.07 6.74
N GLU A 72 16.32 -0.51 7.57
CA GLU A 72 14.94 -0.95 7.77
C GLU A 72 13.93 0.00 7.10
N VAL A 73 12.91 -0.52 6.40
CA VAL A 73 11.84 0.29 5.82
C VAL A 73 10.93 0.78 6.94
N THR A 74 10.99 2.07 7.26
CA THR A 74 10.23 2.66 8.37
C THR A 74 8.95 3.36 7.91
N TYR A 75 8.94 3.89 6.68
CA TYR A 75 7.76 4.54 6.12
C TYR A 75 7.62 4.29 4.61
N VAL A 76 6.39 4.17 4.12
CA VAL A 76 6.05 4.10 2.69
C VAL A 76 4.91 5.06 2.39
N GLY A 77 5.03 5.81 1.30
CA GLY A 77 3.99 6.71 0.82
C GLY A 77 3.95 6.80 -0.70
N GLU A 78 2.90 7.44 -1.23
CA GLU A 78 2.77 7.72 -2.66
C GLU A 78 2.82 9.23 -2.92
N THR A 79 3.28 9.62 -4.11
CA THR A 79 3.34 11.03 -4.49
C THR A 79 3.16 11.21 -6.00
N ALA A 80 2.64 12.36 -6.42
CA ALA A 80 2.65 12.81 -7.81
C ALA A 80 3.97 13.52 -8.19
N ASP A 81 4.68 14.04 -7.19
CA ASP A 81 5.98 14.72 -7.33
C ASP A 81 6.78 14.48 -6.03
N LEU A 82 7.90 13.76 -6.09
CA LEU A 82 8.70 13.45 -4.90
C LEU A 82 9.38 14.70 -4.34
N TYR A 83 9.90 15.57 -5.20
CA TYR A 83 10.52 16.82 -4.76
C TYR A 83 9.53 17.63 -3.94
N GLU A 84 8.34 17.89 -4.49
CA GLU A 84 7.32 18.70 -3.81
C GLU A 84 6.89 18.07 -2.48
N ARG A 85 6.72 16.74 -2.45
CA ARG A 85 6.31 16.02 -1.24
C ARG A 85 7.36 16.11 -0.14
N PHE A 86 8.65 16.00 -0.49
CA PHE A 86 9.72 16.07 0.48
C PHE A 86 10.10 17.51 0.81
N ALA A 87 10.47 18.36 -0.15
CA ALA A 87 10.95 19.71 0.13
C ALA A 87 9.89 20.59 0.82
N ASN A 88 8.65 20.58 0.33
CA ASN A 88 7.59 21.47 0.81
C ASN A 88 6.56 20.78 1.73
N GLY A 89 6.56 19.45 1.77
CA GLY A 89 5.72 18.68 2.71
C GLY A 89 6.46 18.33 3.99
N TYR A 90 7.51 17.52 3.88
CA TYR A 90 8.20 16.96 5.03
C TYR A 90 9.42 17.76 5.49
N GLY A 91 10.16 18.36 4.57
CA GLY A 91 11.43 19.06 4.79
C GLY A 91 11.25 20.47 5.32
N ARG A 92 10.09 21.08 5.12
CA ARG A 92 9.73 22.37 5.71
C ARG A 92 8.29 22.35 6.17
N ILE A 93 8.08 22.17 7.48
CA ILE A 93 6.73 22.12 8.06
C ILE A 93 6.04 23.48 7.92
N SER A 94 4.94 23.50 7.17
CA SER A 94 4.04 24.66 7.11
C SER A 94 3.42 24.93 8.49
N PRO A 95 3.37 26.20 8.95
CA PRO A 95 2.76 26.56 10.23
C PRO A 95 1.34 26.02 10.42
N ALA A 96 0.52 26.03 9.36
CA ALA A 96 -0.85 25.54 9.40
C ALA A 96 -0.94 24.03 9.70
N ASN A 97 0.06 23.25 9.30
CA ASN A 97 0.10 21.80 9.55
C ASN A 97 0.30 21.45 11.02
N CYS A 98 0.62 22.41 11.90
CA CYS A 98 0.80 22.15 13.33
C CYS A 98 -0.53 22.21 14.12
N PHE A 99 -1.59 22.73 13.53
CA PHE A 99 -2.86 23.00 14.22
C PHE A 99 -3.96 22.05 13.78
N GLU A 100 -5.01 21.89 14.59
CA GLU A 100 -6.17 21.03 14.28
C GLU A 100 -6.73 21.27 12.87
N GLY A 101 -6.94 20.18 12.13
CA GLY A 101 -7.30 20.18 10.71
C GLY A 101 -6.11 20.40 9.75
N GLY A 102 -4.88 20.48 10.27
CA GLY A 102 -3.65 20.46 9.50
C GLY A 102 -3.17 19.03 9.18
N GLN A 103 -2.15 18.91 8.31
CA GLN A 103 -1.61 17.60 7.92
C GLN A 103 -0.64 17.04 8.97
N GLY A 104 -1.18 16.41 10.01
CA GLY A 104 -0.39 15.84 11.13
C GLY A 104 0.69 14.84 10.69
N THR A 105 0.45 14.08 9.61
CA THR A 105 1.45 13.16 9.02
C THR A 105 2.74 13.85 8.63
N ASN A 106 2.69 15.11 8.16
CA ASN A 106 3.90 15.85 7.80
C ASN A 106 4.74 16.16 9.05
N CYS A 107 4.07 16.68 10.08
CA CYS A 107 4.69 16.99 11.37
C CYS A 107 5.29 15.74 12.02
N ARG A 108 4.56 14.61 12.02
CA ARG A 108 5.04 13.33 12.54
C ARG A 108 6.27 12.86 11.78
N LEU A 109 6.20 12.77 10.45
CA LEU A 109 7.32 12.24 9.66
C LEU A 109 8.58 13.09 9.79
N ASN A 110 8.45 14.43 9.83
CA ASN A 110 9.60 15.30 10.09
C ASN A 110 10.20 15.07 11.49
N THR A 111 9.35 14.92 12.51
CA THR A 111 9.79 14.65 13.89
C THR A 111 10.54 13.32 13.99
N GLU A 112 10.04 12.27 13.34
CA GLU A 112 10.71 10.97 13.25
C GLU A 112 12.08 11.06 12.54
N ILE A 113 12.16 11.80 11.43
CA ILE A 113 13.43 12.08 10.73
C ILE A 113 14.39 12.85 11.64
N PHE A 114 13.91 13.87 12.37
CA PHE A 114 14.71 14.61 13.36
C PHE A 114 15.31 13.66 14.40
N HIS A 115 14.50 12.75 14.96
CA HIS A 115 14.94 11.81 15.98
C HIS A 115 15.97 10.81 15.44
N ALA A 116 15.75 10.24 14.26
CA ALA A 116 16.71 9.36 13.59
C ALA A 116 18.05 10.08 13.33
N ALA A 117 18.01 11.28 12.75
CA ALA A 117 19.20 12.07 12.48
C ALA A 117 19.94 12.49 13.77
N ARG A 118 19.20 12.77 14.85
CA ARG A 118 19.76 13.09 16.17
C ARG A 118 20.45 11.89 16.82
N ALA A 119 19.90 10.69 16.62
CA ALA A 119 20.51 9.44 17.06
C ALA A 119 21.78 9.09 16.25
N GLY A 120 21.97 9.73 15.10
CA GLY A 120 23.07 9.47 14.17
C GLY A 120 22.75 8.36 13.17
N ASP A 121 21.48 7.97 13.07
CA ASP A 121 21.03 6.97 12.11
C ASP A 121 20.97 7.57 10.70
N ARG A 122 21.35 6.76 9.70
CA ARG A 122 21.22 7.14 8.30
C ARG A 122 19.76 6.99 7.87
N VAL A 123 19.19 8.10 7.40
CA VAL A 123 17.86 8.15 6.79
C VAL A 123 18.04 8.23 5.28
N THR A 124 17.53 7.26 4.53
CA THR A 124 17.65 7.20 3.07
C THR A 124 16.26 7.14 2.42
N VAL A 125 16.08 7.91 1.34
CA VAL A 125 14.84 7.89 0.55
C VAL A 125 15.07 7.06 -0.71
N PHE A 126 14.10 6.20 -1.01
CA PHE A 126 14.03 5.45 -2.25
C PHE A 126 12.72 5.75 -3.00
N LEU A 127 12.72 5.62 -4.32
CA LEU A 127 11.57 5.85 -5.18
C LEU A 127 11.40 4.71 -6.18
N HIS A 128 10.22 4.11 -6.21
CA HIS A 128 9.71 3.39 -7.37
C HIS A 128 8.91 4.39 -8.22
N ALA A 129 9.56 4.91 -9.27
CA ALA A 129 8.96 5.91 -10.15
C ALA A 129 7.95 5.24 -11.09
N THR A 130 6.84 5.92 -11.36
CA THR A 130 5.77 5.44 -12.24
C THR A 130 5.50 6.40 -13.39
N ASP A 131 6.45 7.27 -13.72
CA ASP A 131 6.35 8.25 -14.80
C ASP A 131 6.40 7.62 -16.20
N ASP A 132 6.93 6.40 -16.30
CA ASP A 132 6.97 5.58 -17.52
C ASP A 132 5.67 4.78 -17.76
N PHE A 133 4.71 4.87 -16.85
CA PHE A 133 3.47 4.12 -16.93
C PHE A 133 2.58 4.62 -18.09
N ASP A 134 2.38 3.75 -19.09
CA ASP A 134 1.52 4.00 -20.26
C ASP A 134 0.03 3.83 -19.90
N GLY A 135 -0.58 4.90 -19.38
CA GLY A 135 -2.00 5.01 -19.06
C GLY A 135 -2.40 6.40 -18.59
N THR A 136 -3.63 6.55 -18.12
CA THR A 136 -4.16 7.82 -17.60
C THR A 136 -3.64 8.14 -16.19
N ASP A 137 -3.74 9.40 -15.76
CA ASP A 137 -3.32 9.82 -14.41
C ASP A 137 -4.12 9.13 -13.29
N GLU A 138 -5.41 8.89 -13.53
CA GLU A 138 -6.27 8.11 -12.61
C GLU A 138 -5.77 6.67 -12.47
N GLU A 139 -5.30 6.10 -13.58
CA GLU A 139 -4.77 4.76 -13.60
C GLU A 139 -3.41 4.68 -12.92
N ASN A 140 -2.55 5.67 -13.13
CA ASN A 140 -1.27 5.79 -12.43
C ASN A 140 -1.46 5.96 -10.91
N ARG A 141 -2.43 6.79 -10.49
CA ARG A 141 -2.82 6.91 -9.07
C ARG A 141 -3.22 5.57 -8.48
N THR A 142 -4.04 4.81 -9.20
CA THR A 142 -4.50 3.50 -8.76
C THR A 142 -3.34 2.49 -8.69
N LEU A 143 -2.41 2.52 -9.64
CA LEU A 143 -1.19 1.70 -9.60
C LEU A 143 -0.35 2.01 -8.35
N ARG A 144 -0.09 3.29 -8.05
CA ARG A 144 0.67 3.69 -6.86
C ARG A 144 0.04 3.21 -5.56
N ARG A 145 -1.29 3.24 -5.46
CA ARG A 145 -2.02 2.71 -4.29
C ARG A 145 -1.82 1.21 -4.08
N LEU A 146 -1.83 0.43 -5.17
CA LEU A 146 -1.58 -1.01 -5.12
C LEU A 146 -0.15 -1.31 -4.67
N ILE A 147 0.84 -0.70 -5.33
CA ILE A 147 2.26 -0.85 -4.98
C ILE A 147 2.49 -0.49 -3.51
N LYS A 148 1.92 0.64 -3.04
CA LYS A 148 1.99 1.04 -1.64
C LYS A 148 1.38 -0.02 -0.72
N GLY A 149 0.19 -0.53 -1.05
CA GLY A 149 -0.49 -1.59 -0.31
C GLY A 149 0.37 -2.85 -0.16
N ASP A 150 0.91 -3.35 -1.27
CA ASP A 150 1.76 -4.55 -1.31
C ASP A 150 3.01 -4.41 -0.42
N VAL A 151 3.60 -3.22 -0.37
CA VAL A 151 4.78 -2.95 0.48
C VAL A 151 4.38 -2.80 1.94
N LEU A 152 3.27 -2.13 2.24
CA LEU A 152 2.76 -1.98 3.61
C LEU A 152 2.42 -3.34 4.23
N GLU A 153 1.74 -4.21 3.49
CA GLU A 153 1.40 -5.55 3.96
C GLU A 153 2.65 -6.39 4.22
N ALA A 154 3.61 -6.38 3.28
CA ALA A 154 4.81 -7.21 3.38
C ALA A 154 5.82 -6.74 4.43
N ARG A 155 5.86 -5.44 4.76
CA ARG A 155 6.89 -4.84 5.62
C ARG A 155 6.37 -4.31 6.94
N SER A 156 5.07 -3.99 7.03
CA SER A 156 4.45 -3.37 8.22
C SER A 156 5.29 -2.22 8.81
N PRO A 157 5.62 -1.16 8.03
CA PRO A 157 6.58 -0.14 8.44
C PRO A 157 6.11 0.62 9.69
N ALA A 158 6.99 0.75 10.68
CA ALA A 158 6.62 1.28 12.00
C ALA A 158 5.99 2.68 11.95
N TRP A 159 6.49 3.58 11.10
CA TRP A 159 6.02 4.98 11.03
C TRP A 159 4.70 5.14 10.25
N ASN A 160 4.26 4.10 9.52
CA ASN A 160 2.91 4.04 8.95
C ASN A 160 1.89 3.59 10.01
N LEU A 161 2.27 2.66 10.89
CA LEU A 161 1.39 2.11 11.93
C LEU A 161 1.09 3.13 13.03
N THR A 162 2.07 3.93 13.42
CA THR A 162 1.91 5.01 14.42
C THR A 162 1.04 6.18 13.95
N GLY A 163 0.34 6.04 12.80
CA GLY A 163 -0.62 7.02 12.30
C GLY A 163 -1.98 6.49 11.92
N ALA A 164 -2.17 5.17 11.88
CA ALA A 164 -3.43 4.57 11.48
C ALA A 164 -4.54 4.75 12.53
N ASP A 165 -4.17 5.03 13.78
CA ASP A 165 -5.09 5.33 14.86
C ASP A 165 -5.67 6.77 14.76
N ASP A 166 -4.95 7.69 14.10
CA ASP A 166 -5.33 9.12 14.02
C ASP A 166 -6.10 9.48 12.72
N GLU A 167 -5.91 8.73 11.63
CA GLU A 167 -6.60 9.00 10.34
C GLU A 167 -8.12 8.69 10.39
N ARG A 168 -8.61 8.00 11.43
CA ARG A 168 -10.06 7.78 11.65
C ARG A 168 -10.79 9.03 12.14
N GLU A 169 -10.07 10.05 12.61
CA GLU A 169 -10.65 11.29 13.13
C GLU A 169 -10.48 12.50 12.19
N GLY A 170 -9.84 12.32 11.02
CA GLY A 170 -9.50 13.41 10.10
C GLY A 170 -9.84 13.10 8.65
N ASP A 171 -11.12 12.88 8.32
CA ASP A 171 -11.58 12.98 6.93
C ASP A 171 -11.46 14.44 6.47
N GLY A 172 -10.30 14.76 5.91
CA GLY A 172 -9.93 16.05 5.35
C GLY A 172 -9.31 15.82 3.99
N GLY A 173 -10.19 15.71 2.99
CA GLY A 173 -9.93 15.53 1.57
C GLY A 173 -8.55 15.97 1.05
N GLY A 174 -7.95 15.07 0.27
CA GLY A 174 -6.85 15.41 -0.62
C GLY A 174 -7.23 16.59 -1.51
N ALA A 175 -6.62 17.74 -1.27
CA ALA A 175 -6.76 18.92 -2.12
C ALA A 175 -5.67 18.91 -3.18
N ASP A 176 -6.10 18.56 -4.39
CA ASP A 176 -5.65 19.20 -5.62
C ASP A 176 -5.75 20.72 -5.46
N ALA A 177 -4.71 21.45 -5.86
CA ALA A 177 -4.63 22.88 -5.68
C ALA A 177 -5.50 23.59 -6.72
N GLY A 178 -6.62 24.18 -6.30
CA GLY A 178 -7.47 25.00 -7.17
C GLY A 178 -8.52 25.85 -6.44
N ASP A 179 -8.17 27.12 -6.21
CA ASP A 179 -9.01 28.34 -6.29
C ASP A 179 -10.39 28.45 -5.57
N GLY A 180 -10.42 29.30 -4.52
CA GLY A 180 -11.31 30.48 -4.47
C GLY A 180 -12.83 30.35 -4.25
N GLY A 181 -13.26 30.41 -2.98
CA GLY A 181 -14.27 31.37 -2.47
C GLY A 181 -15.77 31.02 -2.52
N GLY A 182 -16.45 31.15 -1.36
CA GLY A 182 -17.87 31.54 -1.31
C GLY A 182 -18.77 30.85 -0.28
N ASP A 183 -18.87 31.46 0.90
CA ASP A 183 -20.10 31.78 1.69
C ASP A 183 -21.07 30.70 2.22
N GLU A 184 -21.65 31.06 3.37
CA GLU A 184 -22.34 30.30 4.41
C GLU A 184 -23.74 29.75 4.06
N THR A 185 -24.21 28.72 4.78
CA THR A 185 -25.49 28.73 5.54
C THR A 185 -25.79 27.42 6.29
N ASP A 186 -26.39 27.62 7.47
CA ASP A 186 -26.76 26.67 8.53
C ASP A 186 -27.86 25.64 8.19
N GLY A 187 -27.93 24.55 8.97
CA GLY A 187 -29.10 23.67 9.03
C GLY A 187 -28.97 22.48 9.99
N ASP A 188 -29.61 22.61 11.15
CA ASP A 188 -29.75 21.69 12.29
C ASP A 188 -30.15 20.22 11.97
N ASN A 189 -29.74 19.26 12.81
CA ASN A 189 -30.67 18.27 13.37
C ASN A 189 -30.13 17.52 14.63
N GLU A 190 -31.02 17.36 15.61
CA GLU A 190 -30.87 16.70 16.90
C GLU A 190 -31.23 15.18 16.88
N THR A 191 -30.56 14.42 17.77
CA THR A 191 -31.01 13.25 18.58
C THR A 191 -31.61 11.99 17.93
N ASP A 192 -31.18 10.79 18.34
CA ASP A 192 -31.79 9.98 19.42
C ASP A 192 -31.11 8.59 19.60
N ARG A 193 -31.46 7.92 20.70
CA ARG A 193 -30.76 6.91 21.51
C ARG A 193 -30.91 5.42 21.10
N GLY A 194 -30.06 4.61 21.74
CA GLY A 194 -30.36 3.26 22.27
C GLY A 194 -29.72 2.10 21.48
N GLY A 195 -29.10 1.05 22.03
CA GLY A 195 -28.91 0.54 23.39
C GLY A 195 -28.39 -0.92 23.33
N GLU A 196 -27.63 -1.35 24.36
CA GLU A 196 -27.52 -2.69 25.03
C GLU A 196 -27.67 -4.00 24.20
N THR A 197 -27.03 -5.16 24.41
CA THR A 197 -26.14 -5.78 25.42
C THR A 197 -25.83 -7.24 24.97
N ASP A 198 -24.61 -7.70 25.24
CA ASP A 198 -24.21 -8.94 25.95
C ASP A 198 -24.57 -10.38 25.47
N GLY A 199 -23.60 -11.30 25.61
CA GLY A 199 -23.83 -12.75 25.70
C GLY A 199 -22.89 -13.70 24.93
N GLY A 200 -21.78 -14.16 25.55
CA GLY A 200 -21.16 -15.48 25.25
C GLY A 200 -21.92 -16.65 25.92
N PRO A 201 -21.37 -17.88 26.10
CA PRO A 201 -20.06 -18.43 25.74
C PRO A 201 -20.06 -19.92 25.23
N ASP A 202 -18.86 -20.49 25.13
CA ASP A 202 -18.43 -21.90 25.33
C ASP A 202 -18.29 -22.93 24.17
N SER A 203 -17.00 -23.28 23.98
CA SER A 203 -16.27 -24.46 23.44
C SER A 203 -16.83 -25.87 23.83
N PRO A 204 -16.18 -27.04 23.53
CA PRO A 204 -14.94 -27.39 22.79
C PRO A 204 -15.20 -28.53 21.73
N THR A 205 -14.26 -29.05 20.92
CA THR A 205 -13.36 -30.18 21.28
C THR A 205 -12.52 -30.68 20.07
N THR A 206 -11.24 -30.96 20.38
CA THR A 206 -10.44 -32.15 19.97
C THR A 206 -9.84 -32.26 18.56
N GLU A 207 -8.50 -32.08 18.50
CA GLU A 207 -7.59 -32.62 17.47
C GLU A 207 -7.54 -34.16 17.48
N PRO A 208 -7.11 -34.79 16.37
CA PRO A 208 -5.76 -35.34 16.39
C PRO A 208 -4.95 -35.27 15.07
N ASP A 209 -3.66 -34.94 15.24
CA ASP A 209 -2.44 -35.58 14.71
C ASP A 209 -2.23 -35.75 13.18
N ARG A 210 -1.46 -34.79 12.65
CA ARG A 210 -0.29 -34.89 11.74
C ARG A 210 -0.35 -35.81 10.51
N GLY A 211 -0.49 -35.17 9.35
CA GLY A 211 0.15 -35.54 8.08
C GLY A 211 0.91 -34.33 7.54
N VAL A 212 2.15 -34.53 7.07
CA VAL A 212 3.01 -33.46 6.55
C VAL A 212 2.41 -32.92 5.25
N ASP A 213 1.72 -31.77 5.34
CA ASP A 213 0.94 -31.18 4.27
C ASP A 213 1.76 -30.21 3.41
N ALA A 214 1.66 -30.34 2.09
CA ALA A 214 2.02 -29.33 1.09
C ALA A 214 1.07 -28.11 1.11
N ARG A 215 0.41 -27.85 2.25
CA ARG A 215 -0.54 -26.74 2.51
C ARG A 215 0.13 -25.56 3.21
N GLY A 216 1.44 -25.59 3.37
CA GLY A 216 2.20 -24.50 4.03
C GLY A 216 2.31 -23.22 3.20
N ASP A 217 1.93 -23.26 1.92
CA ASP A 217 2.03 -22.11 0.99
C ASP A 217 0.67 -21.43 0.73
N THR A 218 -0.44 -22.03 1.18
CA THR A 218 -1.80 -21.48 1.05
C THR A 218 -2.15 -20.47 2.16
N ASP A 219 -1.36 -20.39 3.24
CA ASP A 219 -1.60 -19.53 4.42
C ASP A 219 -1.26 -18.04 4.17
N ARG A 220 -0.93 -17.66 2.92
CA ARG A 220 -0.62 -16.29 2.48
C ARG A 220 -1.30 -15.88 1.18
N LEU A 221 -2.37 -16.59 0.79
CA LEU A 221 -3.29 -16.05 -0.19
C LEU A 221 -4.09 -14.96 0.53
N THR A 222 -3.98 -13.72 0.06
CA THR A 222 -4.86 -12.65 0.56
C THR A 222 -6.30 -13.10 0.34
N ASP A 223 -7.15 -12.96 1.36
CA ASP A 223 -8.54 -13.46 1.37
C ASP A 223 -9.34 -13.00 0.13
N GLU A 224 -8.95 -11.88 -0.49
CA GLU A 224 -9.57 -11.28 -1.67
C GLU A 224 -9.48 -12.12 -2.97
N PHE A 225 -8.50 -13.03 -3.11
CA PHE A 225 -8.35 -13.84 -4.33
C PHE A 225 -8.36 -15.35 -4.09
N ALA A 226 -8.69 -15.78 -2.88
CA ALA A 226 -8.82 -17.20 -2.52
C ALA A 226 -9.85 -17.93 -3.40
N GLY A 227 -10.97 -17.28 -3.74
CA GLY A 227 -12.01 -17.87 -4.59
C GLY A 227 -11.53 -18.18 -6.01
N LEU A 228 -10.63 -17.35 -6.58
CA LEU A 228 -10.06 -17.62 -7.90
C LEU A 228 -9.06 -18.78 -7.85
N TYR A 229 -8.27 -18.87 -6.78
CA TYR A 229 -7.39 -20.01 -6.54
C TYR A 229 -8.19 -21.31 -6.43
N ASP A 230 -9.21 -21.35 -5.57
CA ASP A 230 -10.05 -22.54 -5.34
C ASP A 230 -10.73 -23.00 -6.62
N TYR A 231 -11.22 -22.05 -7.42
CA TYR A 231 -11.81 -22.35 -8.71
C TYR A 231 -10.83 -23.05 -9.66
N LEU A 232 -9.62 -22.53 -9.78
CA LEU A 232 -8.60 -23.04 -10.70
C LEU A 232 -8.03 -24.38 -10.21
N VAL A 233 -7.75 -24.53 -8.92
CA VAL A 233 -7.26 -25.78 -8.32
C VAL A 233 -8.21 -26.94 -8.59
N ASN A 234 -9.52 -26.69 -8.50
CA ASN A 234 -10.54 -27.72 -8.69
C ASN A 234 -10.93 -27.88 -10.18
N HIS A 235 -10.21 -27.25 -11.10
CA HIS A 235 -10.53 -27.31 -12.52
C HIS A 235 -9.76 -28.44 -13.24
N ASP A 236 -10.51 -29.31 -13.93
CA ASP A 236 -9.94 -30.50 -14.61
C ASP A 236 -9.35 -30.21 -16.00
N ARG A 237 -9.47 -28.98 -16.51
CA ARG A 237 -9.01 -28.62 -17.87
C ARG A 237 -7.63 -27.98 -17.84
N ASP A 238 -6.81 -28.33 -18.82
CA ASP A 238 -5.49 -27.72 -19.00
C ASP A 238 -5.56 -26.27 -19.50
N ARG A 239 -6.69 -25.88 -20.12
CA ARG A 239 -6.97 -24.51 -20.53
C ARG A 239 -8.36 -24.09 -20.05
N VAL A 240 -8.43 -22.95 -19.37
CA VAL A 240 -9.65 -22.37 -18.80
C VAL A 240 -9.86 -21.00 -19.39
N GLU A 241 -10.91 -20.86 -20.20
CA GLU A 241 -11.32 -19.58 -20.75
C GLU A 241 -12.60 -19.11 -20.04
N ARG A 242 -12.59 -17.86 -19.59
CA ARG A 242 -13.74 -17.23 -18.92
C ARG A 242 -13.88 -15.78 -19.33
N THR A 243 -15.11 -15.30 -19.31
CA THR A 243 -15.37 -13.87 -19.27
C THR A 243 -15.13 -13.33 -17.86
N PHE A 244 -14.86 -12.03 -17.73
CA PHE A 244 -14.74 -11.36 -16.44
C PHE A 244 -16.03 -11.51 -15.61
N ALA A 245 -17.21 -11.43 -16.25
CA ALA A 245 -18.48 -11.64 -15.57
C ALA A 245 -18.65 -13.08 -15.05
N GLU A 246 -18.19 -14.09 -15.79
CA GLU A 246 -18.23 -15.47 -15.31
C GLU A 246 -17.24 -15.71 -14.16
N LEU A 247 -16.09 -15.03 -14.17
CA LEU A 247 -15.14 -15.10 -13.05
C LEU A 247 -15.72 -14.47 -11.78
N GLU A 248 -16.41 -13.35 -11.88
CA GLU A 248 -17.05 -12.69 -10.73
C GLU A 248 -18.08 -13.59 -10.05
N VAL A 249 -18.88 -14.32 -10.85
CA VAL A 249 -19.83 -15.32 -10.33
C VAL A 249 -19.12 -16.47 -9.62
N VAL A 250 -17.93 -16.84 -10.09
CA VAL A 250 -17.15 -17.94 -9.54
C VAL A 250 -16.44 -17.55 -8.24
N VAL A 251 -15.93 -16.32 -8.18
CA VAL A 251 -15.21 -15.77 -7.01
C VAL A 251 -16.20 -15.22 -5.97
N ASP A 252 -17.49 -15.11 -6.33
CA ASP A 252 -18.56 -14.53 -5.51
C ASP A 252 -18.29 -13.07 -5.11
N ASP A 253 -17.57 -12.35 -5.97
CA ASP A 253 -17.26 -10.93 -5.79
C ASP A 253 -17.00 -10.24 -7.14
N ALA A 254 -17.08 -8.91 -7.17
CA ALA A 254 -16.75 -8.10 -8.33
C ALA A 254 -15.23 -8.06 -8.55
N LEU A 255 -14.80 -8.20 -9.81
CA LEU A 255 -13.38 -8.05 -10.13
C LEU A 255 -13.00 -6.58 -9.94
N PRO A 256 -11.81 -6.29 -9.39
CA PRO A 256 -11.31 -4.93 -9.29
C PRO A 256 -11.35 -4.24 -10.66
N THR A 257 -11.66 -2.93 -10.68
CA THR A 257 -11.77 -2.15 -11.94
C THR A 257 -10.49 -2.26 -12.78
N GLN A 258 -9.34 -2.45 -12.13
CA GLN A 258 -8.02 -2.63 -12.72
C GLN A 258 -7.93 -3.90 -13.59
N ALA A 259 -8.58 -5.00 -13.19
CA ALA A 259 -8.63 -6.25 -13.96
C ALA A 259 -9.30 -6.03 -15.34
N ARG A 260 -10.21 -5.05 -15.43
CA ARG A 260 -10.92 -4.67 -16.66
C ARG A 260 -10.19 -3.60 -17.46
N ARG A 261 -9.38 -2.76 -16.82
CA ARG A 261 -8.67 -1.64 -17.45
C ARG A 261 -7.28 -2.00 -17.95
N TRP A 262 -6.54 -2.89 -17.28
CA TRP A 262 -5.11 -3.10 -17.57
C TRP A 262 -4.75 -4.54 -17.85
N ARG A 263 -4.12 -4.79 -19.00
CA ARG A 263 -3.57 -6.12 -19.33
C ARG A 263 -2.51 -6.57 -18.34
N ARG A 264 -1.64 -5.66 -17.86
CA ARG A 264 -0.57 -5.97 -16.89
C ARG A 264 -1.08 -6.48 -15.55
N TRP A 265 -2.35 -6.21 -15.22
CA TRP A 265 -2.96 -6.78 -14.02
C TRP A 265 -3.00 -8.32 -14.11
N TRP A 266 -3.10 -8.90 -15.31
CA TRP A 266 -3.12 -10.35 -15.53
C TRP A 266 -1.73 -10.95 -15.83
N THR A 267 -0.69 -10.54 -15.09
CA THR A 267 0.70 -10.99 -15.31
C THR A 267 1.08 -12.24 -14.50
N ASN A 268 1.95 -13.10 -15.01
CA ASN A 268 2.42 -14.31 -14.32
C ASN A 268 3.61 -14.07 -13.37
N ASP A 269 3.65 -12.90 -12.74
CA ASP A 269 4.71 -12.52 -11.81
C ASP A 269 4.14 -12.29 -10.41
N ALA A 270 4.09 -13.37 -9.61
CA ALA A 270 3.70 -13.34 -8.21
C ALA A 270 4.70 -12.63 -7.28
N ALA A 271 5.90 -12.30 -7.77
CA ALA A 271 6.85 -11.51 -6.99
C ALA A 271 6.41 -10.03 -6.99
N THR A 272 6.03 -9.52 -8.17
CA THR A 272 5.67 -8.11 -8.40
C THR A 272 4.16 -7.85 -8.32
N HIS A 273 3.32 -8.87 -8.48
CA HIS A 273 1.86 -8.72 -8.47
C HIS A 273 1.25 -9.81 -7.58
N PRO A 274 1.00 -9.53 -6.28
CA PRO A 274 0.62 -10.56 -5.31
C PRO A 274 -0.65 -11.35 -5.69
N HIS A 275 -1.63 -10.72 -6.35
CA HIS A 275 -2.84 -11.39 -6.86
C HIS A 275 -2.54 -12.46 -7.92
N ALA A 276 -1.39 -12.39 -8.60
CA ALA A 276 -0.95 -13.45 -9.51
C ALA A 276 -0.68 -14.78 -8.81
N ARG A 277 -0.45 -14.78 -7.49
CA ARG A 277 -0.34 -16.01 -6.70
C ARG A 277 -1.58 -16.87 -6.81
N ALA A 278 -2.77 -16.30 -6.99
CA ALA A 278 -4.00 -17.07 -7.04
C ALA A 278 -4.01 -18.11 -8.17
N TRP A 279 -3.59 -17.74 -9.39
CA TRP A 279 -3.50 -18.71 -10.48
C TRP A 279 -2.18 -19.47 -10.48
N LEU A 280 -1.06 -18.83 -10.13
CA LEU A 280 0.25 -19.49 -10.12
C LEU A 280 0.33 -20.60 -9.06
N ALA A 281 -0.17 -20.36 -7.85
CA ALA A 281 -0.26 -21.38 -6.80
C ALA A 281 -1.25 -22.50 -7.20
N ALA A 282 -2.28 -22.18 -7.98
CA ALA A 282 -3.18 -23.20 -8.55
C ALA A 282 -2.55 -23.99 -9.71
N GLY A 283 -1.31 -23.67 -10.09
CA GLY A 283 -0.59 -24.32 -11.17
C GLY A 283 -1.00 -23.85 -12.57
N TYR A 284 -1.62 -22.67 -12.66
CA TYR A 284 -2.04 -22.03 -13.90
C TYR A 284 -1.24 -20.76 -14.16
N GLU A 285 -1.16 -20.37 -15.43
CA GLU A 285 -0.59 -19.12 -15.93
C GLU A 285 -1.60 -18.47 -16.86
N VAL A 286 -1.69 -17.14 -16.85
CA VAL A 286 -2.45 -16.39 -17.85
C VAL A 286 -1.71 -16.46 -19.18
N THR A 287 -2.40 -16.88 -20.24
CA THR A 287 -1.83 -16.96 -21.59
C THR A 287 -2.42 -15.95 -22.56
N ASP A 288 -3.66 -15.53 -22.35
CA ASP A 288 -4.31 -14.52 -23.19
C ASP A 288 -5.31 -13.67 -22.38
N VAL A 289 -5.33 -12.36 -22.67
CA VAL A 289 -6.29 -11.42 -22.07
C VAL A 289 -6.83 -10.43 -23.10
N SER A 290 -8.14 -10.43 -23.25
CA SER A 290 -8.90 -9.53 -24.11
C SER A 290 -9.76 -8.61 -23.25
N LEU A 291 -9.28 -7.39 -22.99
CA LEU A 291 -10.03 -6.38 -22.22
C LEU A 291 -11.29 -5.92 -22.97
N GLN A 292 -11.23 -5.84 -24.30
CA GLN A 292 -12.36 -5.41 -25.14
C GLN A 292 -13.51 -6.42 -25.10
N GLU A 293 -13.19 -7.72 -25.10
CA GLU A 293 -14.19 -8.78 -25.02
C GLU A 293 -14.49 -9.20 -23.59
N GLY A 294 -13.74 -8.66 -22.62
CA GLY A 294 -13.81 -9.02 -21.22
C GLY A 294 -13.51 -10.50 -20.99
N ARG A 295 -12.46 -11.04 -21.61
CA ARG A 295 -12.08 -12.46 -21.57
C ARG A 295 -10.65 -12.66 -21.10
N ILE A 296 -10.43 -13.80 -20.46
CA ILE A 296 -9.14 -14.26 -19.96
C ILE A 296 -9.00 -15.76 -20.20
N ALA A 297 -7.79 -16.18 -20.53
CA ALA A 297 -7.39 -17.58 -20.67
C ALA A 297 -6.28 -17.92 -19.68
N PHE A 298 -6.50 -18.97 -18.90
CA PHE A 298 -5.50 -19.61 -18.05
C PHE A 298 -5.09 -20.94 -18.66
N GLU A 299 -3.81 -21.27 -18.64
CA GLU A 299 -3.29 -22.60 -19.00
C GLU A 299 -2.44 -23.19 -17.88
N ARG A 300 -2.50 -24.51 -17.72
CA ARG A 300 -1.72 -25.20 -16.70
C ARG A 300 -0.23 -25.07 -17.03
N SER A 301 0.56 -24.57 -16.08
CA SER A 301 2.00 -24.40 -16.24
C SER A 301 2.67 -25.77 -16.41
N GLU A 302 3.56 -25.92 -17.40
CA GLU A 302 4.33 -27.16 -17.61
C GLU A 302 5.24 -27.50 -16.41
N SER A 303 5.49 -26.51 -15.54
CA SER A 303 6.28 -26.60 -14.31
C SER A 303 5.69 -27.58 -13.29
N THR A 304 4.36 -27.61 -13.14
CA THR A 304 3.65 -28.45 -12.15
C THR A 304 3.25 -29.81 -12.71
N ALA A 305 3.21 -29.96 -14.04
CA ALA A 305 2.92 -31.24 -14.71
C ALA A 305 4.03 -32.30 -14.51
N ARG A 306 5.24 -31.90 -14.11
CA ARG A 306 6.37 -32.83 -13.88
C ARG A 306 6.36 -33.52 -12.51
N ASP A 307 5.62 -33.00 -11.53
CA ASP A 307 5.49 -33.62 -10.19
C ASP A 307 4.30 -34.58 -10.06
N ALA A 308 3.37 -34.57 -11.02
CA ALA A 308 2.29 -35.56 -11.11
C ALA A 308 2.74 -36.81 -11.88
N THR A 309 3.67 -37.59 -11.33
CA THR A 309 3.94 -38.94 -11.88
C THR A 309 2.69 -39.81 -11.68
N PRO A 310 2.12 -40.43 -12.73
CA PRO A 310 0.91 -41.23 -12.58
C PRO A 310 1.21 -42.50 -11.77
N ARG A 311 0.48 -42.65 -10.66
CA ARG A 311 0.46 -43.87 -9.85
C ARG A 311 0.00 -45.02 -10.75
N ALA A 312 0.94 -45.87 -11.15
CA ALA A 312 0.67 -47.03 -11.97
C ALA A 312 -0.32 -47.97 -11.26
N SER A 313 -1.49 -48.16 -11.86
CA SER A 313 -2.44 -49.20 -11.46
C SER A 313 -1.79 -50.57 -11.62
N PRO A 314 -1.74 -51.42 -10.58
CA PRO A 314 -1.23 -52.78 -10.74
C PRO A 314 -2.22 -53.57 -11.58
N ARG A 315 -1.81 -53.92 -12.81
CA ARG A 315 -2.48 -54.93 -13.63
C ARG A 315 -2.43 -56.25 -12.88
N ARG A 316 -3.58 -56.75 -12.41
CA ARG A 316 -3.70 -58.15 -12.00
C ARG A 316 -3.91 -59.00 -13.26
N ARG A 317 -2.87 -59.72 -13.64
CA ARG A 317 -2.95 -60.85 -14.58
C ARG A 317 -3.62 -62.04 -13.89
N GLU A 318 -4.46 -62.71 -14.69
CA GLU A 318 -4.83 -64.14 -14.71
C GLU A 318 -5.35 -64.79 -13.41
#